data_AF-A0AAV0NUX7-F1
#
_entry.id   AF-A0AAV0NUX7-F1
#
_cell.length_a   1.000
_cell.length_b   1.000
_cell.length_c   1.000
_cell.angle_alpha   90.00
_cell.angle_beta   90.00
_cell.angle_gamma   90.00
#
_symmetry.space_group_name_H-M   'P 1'
#
loop_
_entity.id
_entity.type
_entity.pdbx_description
1 polymer ?
#
loop_
_entity_poly.entity_id
_entity_poly.type
_entity_poly.pdbx_seq_one_letter_code
_entity_poly.pdbx_strand_id
1 'polypeptide(L)'
;MPAEIENYVHRIGRTGRCGKTGLATTFINSQQSETTLLDLKHLLQEARQRIPPVLAELSDPVELGVVGTATYADGCAYCGGLGHRISSCPKLEQQRSQQLASLRSRDYFGSGGYRGEM
;
A
#
# COMPACT_ATOMS: atom_id res chain seq x y z
N MET A 1 -8.66 8.80 -6.89
CA MET A 1 -8.55 7.36 -6.54
C MET A 1 -8.23 7.24 -5.05
N PRO A 2 -8.71 6.20 -4.32
CA PRO A 2 -8.36 6.02 -2.90
C PRO A 2 -6.84 5.84 -2.72
N ALA A 3 -6.33 6.21 -1.54
CA ALA A 3 -4.89 6.11 -1.24
C ALA A 3 -4.41 4.65 -1.17
N GLU A 4 -5.25 3.74 -0.69
CA GLU A 4 -4.95 2.32 -0.55
C GLU A 4 -5.60 1.50 -1.67
N ILE A 5 -4.86 0.52 -2.20
CA ILE A 5 -5.33 -0.34 -3.31
C ILE A 5 -6.51 -1.23 -2.89
N GLU A 6 -6.55 -1.71 -1.65
CA GLU A 6 -7.64 -2.54 -1.12
C GLU A 6 -9.00 -1.81 -1.20
N ASN A 7 -8.98 -0.52 -0.88
CA ASN A 7 -10.15 0.35 -0.98
C ASN A 7 -10.58 0.56 -2.43
N TYR A 8 -9.65 0.52 -3.40
CA TYR A 8 -9.98 0.54 -4.81
C TYR A 8 -10.71 -0.75 -5.24
N VAL A 9 -10.20 -1.92 -4.84
CA VAL A 9 -10.82 -3.23 -5.09
C VAL A 9 -12.26 -3.27 -4.56
N HIS A 10 -12.48 -2.82 -3.33
CA HIS A 10 -13.82 -2.75 -2.73
C HIS A 10 -14.79 -1.85 -3.51
N ARG A 11 -14.30 -0.77 -4.13
CA ARG A 11 -15.11 0.15 -4.94
C ARG A 11 -15.50 -0.48 -6.27
N ILE A 12 -14.54 -1.06 -7.00
CA ILE A 12 -14.84 -1.68 -8.31
C ILE A 12 -15.67 -2.96 -8.16
N GLY A 13 -15.55 -3.68 -7.03
CA GLY A 13 -16.38 -4.85 -6.72
C GLY A 13 -17.88 -4.56 -6.52
N ARG A 14 -18.32 -3.30 -6.67
CA ARG A 14 -19.73 -2.92 -6.66
C ARG A 14 -20.41 -3.11 -8.02
N THR A 15 -19.66 -3.12 -9.12
CA THR A 15 -20.18 -3.34 -10.48
C THR A 15 -19.98 -4.79 -10.96
N GLY A 16 -20.67 -5.20 -12.01
CA GLY A 16 -20.46 -6.50 -12.69
C GLY A 16 -20.85 -7.74 -11.88
N ARG A 17 -22.15 -7.92 -11.59
CA ARG A 17 -22.68 -9.05 -10.80
C ARG A 17 -23.57 -9.97 -11.65
N CYS A 18 -23.72 -11.23 -11.21
CA CYS A 18 -24.64 -12.21 -11.81
C CYS A 18 -24.46 -12.38 -13.33
N GLY A 19 -23.21 -12.48 -13.80
CA GLY A 19 -22.88 -12.67 -15.21
C GLY A 19 -23.04 -11.42 -16.10
N LYS A 20 -23.40 -10.27 -15.53
CA LYS A 20 -23.44 -8.99 -16.25
C LYS A 20 -22.08 -8.30 -16.20
N THR A 21 -21.65 -7.74 -17.31
CA THR A 21 -20.42 -6.93 -17.38
C THR A 21 -20.62 -5.60 -16.66
N GLY A 22 -19.67 -5.26 -15.79
CA GLY A 22 -19.60 -3.97 -15.11
C GLY A 22 -18.50 -3.10 -15.71
N LEU A 23 -18.68 -1.78 -15.66
CA LEU A 23 -17.65 -0.82 -16.06
C LEU A 23 -17.22 0.01 -14.86
N ALA A 24 -15.91 0.18 -14.69
CA ALA A 24 -15.32 1.03 -13.68
C ALA A 24 -14.29 1.97 -14.34
N THR A 25 -14.48 3.28 -14.16
CA THR A 25 -13.58 4.31 -14.68
C THR A 25 -12.90 5.00 -13.51
N THR A 26 -11.57 5.09 -13.57
CA THR A 26 -10.75 5.65 -12.50
C THR A 26 -9.95 6.82 -13.04
N PHE A 27 -10.05 7.97 -12.39
CA PHE A 27 -9.17 9.10 -12.65
C PHE A 27 -7.89 8.97 -11.84
N ILE A 28 -6.75 9.04 -12.54
CA ILE A 28 -5.41 8.99 -11.97
C ILE A 28 -4.69 10.32 -12.20
N ASN A 29 -3.82 10.70 -11.27
CA ASN A 29 -2.94 11.86 -11.41
C ASN A 29 -1.54 11.57 -10.86
N SER A 30 -0.57 12.43 -11.17
CA SER A 30 0.82 12.32 -10.68
C SER A 30 0.99 12.64 -9.19
N GLN A 31 -0.07 13.07 -8.50
CA GLN A 31 -0.05 13.32 -7.04
C GLN A 31 -0.33 12.04 -6.25
N GLN A 32 -0.66 10.94 -6.91
CA GLN A 32 -0.86 9.66 -6.25
C GLN A 32 0.47 9.03 -5.84
N SER A 33 0.45 8.30 -4.72
CA SER A 33 1.59 7.50 -4.28
C SER A 33 2.00 6.48 -5.34
N GLU A 34 3.29 6.46 -5.65
CA GLU A 34 3.90 5.55 -6.60
C GLU A 34 3.59 4.08 -6.26
N THR A 35 3.63 3.73 -4.97
CA THR A 35 3.25 2.41 -4.46
C THR A 35 1.86 1.96 -4.91
N THR A 36 0.87 2.85 -4.83
CA THR A 36 -0.51 2.56 -5.22
C THR A 36 -0.66 2.44 -6.74
N LEU A 37 0.14 3.18 -7.51
CA LEU A 37 0.16 3.07 -8.97
C LEU A 37 0.82 1.77 -9.45
N LEU A 38 1.90 1.32 -8.79
CA LEU A 38 2.48 -0.02 -9.03
C LEU A 38 1.48 -1.13 -8.67
N ASP A 39 0.84 -1.04 -7.50
CA ASP A 39 -0.18 -2.02 -7.11
C ASP A 39 -1.35 -2.06 -8.12
N LEU A 40 -1.76 -0.90 -8.67
CA LEU A 40 -2.77 -0.82 -9.71
C LEU A 40 -2.30 -1.47 -11.03
N LYS A 41 -1.04 -1.26 -11.42
CA LYS A 41 -0.44 -1.88 -12.61
C LYS A 41 -0.48 -3.40 -12.52
N HIS A 42 -0.01 -3.96 -11.40
CA HIS A 42 -0.05 -5.41 -11.15
C HIS A 42 -1.48 -5.96 -11.13
N LEU A 43 -2.42 -5.24 -10.53
CA LEU A 43 -3.83 -5.63 -10.52
C LEU A 43 -4.44 -5.68 -11.93
N LEU A 44 -4.13 -4.70 -12.79
CA LEU A 44 -4.59 -4.67 -14.17
C LEU A 44 -3.96 -5.80 -15.01
N GLN A 45 -2.70 -6.13 -14.76
CA GLN A 45 -2.01 -7.27 -15.39
C GLN A 45 -2.67 -8.60 -15.02
N GLU A 46 -2.92 -8.83 -13.73
CA GLU A 46 -3.58 -10.05 -13.22
C GLU A 46 -4.99 -10.21 -13.79
N ALA A 47 -5.76 -9.12 -13.82
CA ALA A 47 -7.11 -9.08 -14.39
C ALA A 47 -7.13 -9.08 -15.94
N ARG A 48 -5.97 -9.21 -16.59
CA ARG A 48 -5.77 -9.20 -18.05
C ARG A 48 -6.42 -7.98 -18.74
N GLN A 49 -6.41 -6.84 -18.07
CA GLN A 49 -6.92 -5.58 -18.61
C GLN A 49 -5.85 -4.88 -19.45
N ARG A 50 -6.28 -3.95 -20.31
CA ARG A 50 -5.33 -3.12 -21.06
C ARG A 50 -4.67 -2.12 -20.12
N ILE A 51 -3.34 -2.12 -20.11
CA ILE A 51 -2.52 -1.23 -19.27
C ILE A 51 -2.33 0.10 -20.03
N PRO A 52 -2.75 1.24 -19.46
CA PRO A 52 -2.46 2.55 -20.02
C PRO A 52 -0.94 2.82 -20.06
N PRO A 53 -0.43 3.53 -21.07
CA PRO A 53 1.02 3.81 -21.20
C PRO A 53 1.60 4.52 -19.96
N VAL A 54 0.82 5.40 -19.34
CA VAL A 54 1.17 6.10 -18.09
C VAL A 54 1.54 5.14 -16.94
N LEU A 55 0.92 3.95 -16.88
CA LEU A 55 1.25 2.93 -15.89
C LEU A 55 2.33 1.96 -16.39
N ALA A 56 2.47 1.80 -17.70
CA ALA A 56 3.49 0.93 -18.29
C ALA A 56 4.91 1.50 -18.10
N GLU A 57 5.06 2.83 -18.18
CA GLU A 57 6.32 3.55 -17.99
C GLU A 57 6.82 3.55 -16.54
N LEU A 58 5.94 3.22 -15.58
CA LEU A 58 6.30 3.16 -14.17
C LEU A 58 7.29 2.00 -13.96
N SER A 59 8.48 2.32 -13.42
CA SER A 59 9.57 1.37 -13.23
C SER A 59 9.26 0.39 -12.10
N ASP A 60 9.02 -0.88 -12.43
CA ASP A 60 8.87 -1.93 -11.43
C ASP A 60 10.26 -2.43 -11.02
N PRO A 61 10.65 -2.33 -9.75
CA PRO A 61 11.89 -2.94 -9.26
C PRO A 61 11.85 -4.48 -9.30
N VAL A 62 10.68 -5.08 -9.59
CA VAL A 62 10.47 -6.53 -9.74
C VAL A 62 10.89 -7.03 -11.13
N GLU A 63 10.75 -6.21 -12.18
CA GLU A 63 11.02 -6.61 -13.57
C GLU A 63 12.51 -6.60 -13.94
N LEU A 64 13.35 -5.87 -13.18
CA LEU A 64 14.78 -5.67 -13.50
C LEU A 64 15.73 -6.67 -12.82
N GLY A 65 15.24 -7.65 -12.07
CA GLY A 65 16.11 -8.72 -11.58
C GLY A 65 15.50 -9.63 -10.53
N VAL A 66 15.08 -10.83 -10.95
CA VAL A 66 15.52 -12.14 -10.42
C VAL A 66 14.70 -13.24 -11.11
N VAL A 67 15.37 -13.99 -11.98
CA VAL A 67 14.97 -15.35 -12.35
C VAL A 67 15.26 -16.21 -11.13
N GLY A 68 14.22 -16.64 -10.42
CA GLY A 68 14.37 -17.50 -9.25
C GLY A 68 13.03 -17.81 -8.62
N THR A 69 12.31 -18.78 -9.20
CA THR A 69 11.29 -19.63 -8.54
C THR A 69 10.58 -19.02 -7.33
N ALA A 70 9.86 -17.92 -7.52
CA ALA A 70 8.93 -17.41 -6.53
C ALA A 70 7.58 -17.28 -7.23
N THR A 71 6.68 -18.19 -6.88
CA THR A 71 5.27 -18.06 -7.26
C THR A 71 4.79 -16.67 -6.86
N TYR A 72 4.20 -15.99 -7.83
CA TYR A 72 3.61 -14.65 -7.91
C TYR A 72 2.53 -14.34 -6.83
N ALA A 73 2.59 -14.99 -5.66
CA ALA A 73 1.57 -15.00 -4.62
C ALA A 73 2.01 -14.36 -3.29
N ASP A 74 3.31 -14.08 -3.10
CA ASP A 74 3.78 -13.42 -1.87
C ASP A 74 3.84 -11.91 -2.06
N GLY A 75 2.65 -11.29 -2.04
CA GLY A 75 2.54 -9.90 -1.62
C GLY A 75 3.11 -9.72 -0.21
N CYS A 76 3.27 -8.48 0.25
CA CYS A 76 3.72 -8.22 1.60
C CYS A 76 2.77 -8.86 2.63
N ALA A 77 3.18 -9.95 3.29
CA ALA A 77 2.38 -10.68 4.27
C ALA A 77 1.89 -9.81 5.45
N TYR A 78 2.53 -8.66 5.67
CA TYR A 78 2.15 -7.72 6.72
C TYR A 78 1.02 -6.76 6.30
N CYS A 79 0.97 -6.35 5.02
CA CYS A 79 0.00 -5.34 4.58
C CYS A 79 -0.83 -5.73 3.36
N GLY A 80 -0.68 -6.94 2.83
CA GLY A 80 -1.39 -7.42 1.64
C GLY A 80 -1.03 -6.71 0.32
N GLY A 81 -0.02 -5.85 0.31
CA GLY A 81 0.39 -5.08 -0.88
C GLY A 81 1.09 -5.96 -1.91
N LEU A 82 0.81 -5.76 -3.20
CA LEU A 82 1.28 -6.62 -4.29
C LEU A 82 2.60 -6.13 -4.90
N GLY A 83 3.00 -4.88 -4.67
CA GLY A 83 4.20 -4.26 -5.25
C GLY A 83 5.46 -4.28 -4.37
N HIS A 84 5.46 -4.91 -3.20
CA HIS A 84 6.64 -4.94 -2.31
C HIS A 84 6.65 -6.15 -1.35
N ARG A 85 7.83 -6.53 -0.86
CA ARG A 85 8.00 -7.59 0.16
C ARG A 85 7.91 -7.03 1.58
N ILE A 86 7.78 -7.88 2.59
CA ILE A 86 7.75 -7.47 4.01
C ILE A 86 8.95 -6.61 4.42
N SER A 87 10.11 -6.82 3.79
CA SER A 87 11.34 -6.05 4.00
C SER A 87 11.25 -4.60 3.52
N SER A 88 10.40 -4.31 2.53
CA SER A 88 10.23 -2.99 1.91
C SER A 88 8.81 -2.47 2.09
N CYS A 89 8.19 -2.78 3.23
CA CYS A 89 6.80 -2.43 3.51
C CYS A 89 6.66 -1.02 4.11
N PRO A 90 6.04 -0.06 3.41
CA PRO A 90 5.84 1.30 3.92
C PRO A 90 4.90 1.33 5.14
N LYS A 91 3.89 0.44 5.20
CA LYS A 91 2.98 0.31 6.36
C LYS A 91 3.73 -0.17 7.62
N LEU A 92 4.69 -1.11 7.47
CA LEU A 92 5.48 -1.63 8.60
C LEU A 92 6.43 -0.56 9.16
N GLU A 93 7.03 0.25 8.29
CA GLU A 93 7.90 1.35 8.67
C GLU A 93 7.13 2.46 9.42
N GLN A 94 5.91 2.77 8.97
CA GLN A 94 5.02 3.69 9.67
C GLN A 94 4.60 3.16 11.05
N GLN A 95 4.28 1.87 11.19
CA GLN A 95 3.95 1.31 12.50
C GLN A 95 5.17 1.34 13.44
N ARG A 96 6.37 0.96 12.96
CA ARG A 96 7.62 1.02 13.74
C ARG A 96 7.92 2.44 14.22
N SER A 97 7.79 3.43 13.35
CA SER A 97 8.02 4.84 13.71
C SER A 97 6.98 5.37 14.68
N GLN A 98 5.69 5.02 14.52
CA GLN A 98 4.64 5.35 15.49
C GLN A 98 4.85 4.69 16.86
N GLN A 99 5.36 3.45 16.89
CA GLN A 99 5.67 2.74 18.13
C GLN A 99 6.83 3.41 18.88
N LEU A 100 7.88 3.84 18.16
CA LEU A 100 8.98 4.64 18.70
C LEU A 100 8.53 6.02 19.19
N ALA A 101 7.64 6.69 18.46
CA ALA A 101 7.07 7.97 18.88
C ALA A 101 6.17 7.83 20.13
N SER A 102 5.38 6.76 20.21
CA SER A 102 4.54 6.45 21.38
C SER A 102 5.37 6.18 22.65
N LEU A 103 6.53 5.54 22.52
CA LEU A 103 7.46 5.35 23.64
C LEU A 103 8.01 6.70 24.12
N ARG A 104 8.40 7.60 23.21
CA ARG A 104 8.90 8.93 23.57
C ARG A 104 7.84 9.85 24.21
N SER A 105 6.56 9.62 23.92
CA SER A 105 5.46 10.35 24.57
C SER A 105 5.18 9.88 26.00
N ARG A 106 5.64 8.68 26.39
CA ARG A 106 5.40 8.12 27.72
C ARG A 106 6.43 8.57 28.76
N ASP A 107 7.55 9.12 28.29
CA ASP A 107 8.65 9.58 29.14
C ASP A 107 8.57 11.08 29.50
N TYR A 108 7.50 11.79 29.06
CA TYR A 108 7.29 13.22 29.33
C TYR A 108 6.22 13.52 30.40
N PHE A 109 5.88 12.54 31.24
CA PHE A 109 5.10 12.77 32.47
C PHE A 109 5.80 12.13 33.67
N GLY A 110 6.49 12.98 34.45
CA GLY A 110 6.61 12.77 35.90
C GLY A 110 7.97 12.40 36.47
N SER A 111 9.06 13.04 36.04
CA SER A 111 10.25 13.20 36.89
C SER A 111 10.40 14.67 37.27
N GLY A 112 10.01 15.02 38.50
CA GLY A 112 10.37 16.31 39.11
C GLY A 112 9.23 17.03 39.83
N GLY A 113 9.30 17.12 41.16
CA GLY A 113 8.45 18.02 41.94
C GLY A 113 8.29 17.67 43.42
N TYR A 114 9.36 17.76 44.21
CA TYR A 114 9.27 17.95 45.66
C TYR A 114 8.89 19.41 45.98
N ARG A 115 8.19 19.62 47.13
CA ARG A 115 8.25 20.79 48.05
C ARG A 115 6.97 21.64 48.23
N GLY A 116 6.54 21.77 49.51
CA GLY A 116 5.66 22.81 50.09
C GLY A 116 4.16 22.55 49.88
N GLU A 117 3.22 22.75 50.81
CA GLU A 117 3.21 23.52 52.06
C GLU A 117 1.84 23.36 52.77
N MET A 118 1.88 23.39 54.12
CA MET A 118 0.79 23.44 55.14
C MET A 118 -0.12 22.21 55.35
#